data_AF-A0A6S7IYH8-F1
#
_entry.id   AF-A0A6S7IYH8-F1
#
_cell.length_a   1.000
_cell.length_b   1.000
_cell.length_c   1.000
_cell.angle_alpha   90.00
_cell.angle_beta   90.00
_cell.angle_gamma   90.00
#
_symmetry.space_group_name_H-M   'P 1'
#
loop_
_entity.id
_entity.type
_entity.pdbx_description
1 polymer ?
#
loop_
_entity_poly.entity_id
_entity_poly.type
_entity_poly.pdbx_seq_one_letter_code
_entity_poly.pdbx_strand_id
1 'polypeptide(L)'
;YQNISKWKSIVQTLFTVFTLGGLLSNIVFTNILVYISTLNYPGGVAFAKLHHNFADSSKPVNVHICNLAAQTGVSRFGELRNDWRYFKKENIEGNFEELEEYSHLIVEAPCGIFEKTHRIVEEIHGFGGISLRTCDIFPYISL
;
A
#
# COMPACT_ATOMS: atom_id res chain seq x y z
N TYR A 1 -12.75 19.29 -56.19
CA TYR A 1 -13.26 18.06 -55.54
C TYR A 1 -12.17 17.16 -54.96
N GLN A 2 -11.11 16.78 -55.69
CA GLN A 2 -10.06 15.86 -55.16
C GLN A 2 -9.26 16.36 -53.94
N ASN A 3 -9.08 17.67 -53.75
CA ASN A 3 -8.38 18.19 -52.55
C ASN A 3 -9.23 18.09 -51.27
N ILE A 4 -10.56 18.21 -51.36
CA ILE A 4 -11.47 18.18 -50.20
C ILE A 4 -11.51 16.76 -49.59
N SER A 5 -11.48 15.71 -50.42
CA SER A 5 -11.44 14.32 -49.94
C SER A 5 -10.12 13.98 -49.25
N LYS A 6 -8.98 14.48 -49.75
CA LYS A 6 -7.66 14.31 -49.12
C LYS A 6 -7.59 14.97 -47.74
N TRP A 7 -8.06 16.21 -47.61
CA TRP A 7 -8.12 16.92 -46.33
C TRP A 7 -9.01 16.20 -45.31
N LYS A 8 -10.19 15.73 -45.73
CA LYS A 8 -11.08 14.95 -44.87
C LYS A 8 -10.39 13.68 -44.33
N SER A 9 -9.68 12.95 -45.20
CA SER A 9 -8.94 11.75 -44.80
C SER A 9 -7.82 12.06 -43.81
N ILE A 10 -7.04 13.12 -44.04
CA ILE A 10 -5.95 13.53 -43.14
C ILE A 10 -6.51 13.86 -41.75
N VAL A 11 -7.57 14.67 -41.70
CA VAL A 11 -8.22 15.06 -40.44
C VAL A 11 -8.75 13.83 -39.70
N GLN A 12 -9.43 12.92 -40.40
CA GLN A 12 -9.93 11.67 -39.79
C GLN A 12 -8.80 10.81 -39.23
N THR A 13 -7.69 10.66 -39.95
CA THR A 13 -6.52 9.92 -39.47
C THR A 13 -5.92 10.58 -38.23
N LEU A 14 -5.75 11.90 -38.21
CA LEU A 14 -5.22 12.62 -37.05
C LEU A 14 -6.11 12.45 -35.81
N PHE A 15 -7.43 12.61 -35.95
CA PHE A 15 -8.37 12.36 -34.86
C PHE A 15 -8.30 10.91 -34.37
N THR A 16 -8.22 9.95 -35.29
CA THR A 16 -8.12 8.52 -34.93
C THR A 16 -6.84 8.23 -34.16
N VAL A 17 -5.70 8.74 -34.62
CA VAL A 17 -4.40 8.58 -33.94
C VAL A 17 -4.42 9.25 -32.56
N PHE A 18 -4.98 10.46 -32.47
CA PHE A 18 -5.11 11.17 -31.21
C PHE A 18 -5.98 10.40 -30.20
N THR A 19 -7.14 9.91 -30.63
CA THR A 19 -8.03 9.11 -29.77
C THR A 19 -7.37 7.82 -29.32
N LEU A 20 -6.75 7.06 -30.24
CA LEU A 20 -6.04 5.82 -29.89
C LEU A 20 -4.87 6.09 -28.95
N GLY A 21 -4.09 7.14 -29.20
CA GLY A 21 -3.01 7.57 -28.31
C GLY A 21 -3.51 7.95 -26.92
N GLY A 22 -4.62 8.69 -26.84
CA GLY A 22 -5.26 9.05 -25.57
C GLY A 22 -5.74 7.83 -24.78
N LEU A 23 -6.35 6.84 -25.45
CA LEU A 23 -6.77 5.59 -24.82
C LEU A 23 -5.59 4.79 -24.28
N LEU A 24 -4.52 4.63 -25.08
CA LEU A 24 -3.31 3.94 -24.64
C LEU A 24 -2.65 4.66 -23.45
N SER A 25 -2.57 5.99 -23.51
CA SER A 25 -2.04 6.80 -22.40
C SER A 25 -2.88 6.64 -21.13
N ASN A 26 -4.21 6.63 -21.25
CA ASN A 26 -5.11 6.42 -20.11
C ASN A 26 -4.93 5.03 -19.47
N ILE A 27 -4.76 3.99 -20.28
CA ILE A 27 -4.48 2.63 -19.78
C ILE A 27 -3.17 2.63 -19.00
N VAL A 28 -2.10 3.19 -19.56
CA VAL A 28 -0.79 3.25 -18.89
C VAL A 28 -0.89 4.01 -17.57
N PHE A 29 -1.49 5.21 -17.60
CA PHE A 29 -1.62 6.05 -16.41
C PHE A 29 -2.50 5.40 -15.33
N THR A 30 -3.60 4.74 -15.73
CA THR A 30 -4.46 4.02 -14.80
C THR A 30 -3.71 2.87 -14.12
N ASN A 31 -2.91 2.11 -14.86
CA ASN A 31 -2.10 1.04 -14.25
C ASN A 31 -1.08 1.59 -13.25
N ILE A 32 -0.44 2.72 -13.56
CA ILE A 32 0.48 3.40 -12.63
C ILE A 32 -0.26 3.83 -11.37
N LEU A 33 -1.42 4.49 -11.50
CA LEU A 33 -2.21 4.93 -10.35
C LEU A 33 -2.74 3.76 -9.52
N VAL A 34 -3.19 2.68 -10.16
CA VAL A 34 -3.62 1.46 -9.48
C VAL A 34 -2.46 0.86 -8.70
N TYR A 35 -1.28 0.73 -9.31
CA TYR A 35 -0.10 0.23 -8.62
C TYR A 35 0.24 1.10 -7.39
N ILE A 36 0.32 2.42 -7.55
CA ILE A 36 0.59 3.34 -6.43
C ILE A 36 -0.48 3.21 -5.34
N SER A 37 -1.75 3.03 -5.70
CA SER A 37 -2.83 2.87 -4.72
C SER A 37 -2.67 1.64 -3.82
N THR A 38 -2.02 0.57 -4.31
CA THR A 38 -1.77 -0.63 -3.48
C THR A 38 -0.78 -0.34 -2.34
N LEU A 39 0.09 0.65 -2.50
CA LEU A 39 1.07 1.06 -1.47
C LEU A 39 0.42 1.79 -0.29
N ASN A 40 -0.87 2.15 -0.38
CA ASN A 40 -1.64 2.73 0.73
C ASN A 40 -2.18 1.68 1.71
N TYR A 41 -1.92 0.39 1.49
CA TYR A 41 -2.41 -0.70 2.34
C TYR A 41 -1.28 -1.50 3.04
N PRO A 42 -0.27 -0.86 3.67
CA PRO A 42 0.82 -1.57 4.33
C PRO A 42 0.36 -2.48 5.49
N GLY A 43 -0.71 -2.13 6.22
CA GLY A 43 -1.25 -2.98 7.28
C GLY A 43 -1.72 -4.33 6.76
N GLY A 44 -2.46 -4.36 5.65
CA GLY A 44 -2.88 -5.60 5.01
C GLY A 44 -1.69 -6.46 4.54
N VAL A 45 -0.64 -5.81 4.02
CA VAL A 45 0.61 -6.50 3.65
C VAL A 45 1.31 -7.07 4.88
N ALA A 46 1.44 -6.30 5.96
CA ALA A 46 2.03 -6.77 7.22
C ALA A 46 1.29 -7.99 7.77
N PHE A 47 -0.04 -7.97 7.69
CA PHE A 47 -0.87 -9.08 8.17
C PHE A 47 -0.73 -10.34 7.32
N ALA A 48 -0.72 -10.20 5.99
CA ALA A 48 -0.47 -11.31 5.07
C ALA A 48 0.91 -11.95 5.30
N LYS A 49 1.94 -11.12 5.53
CA LYS A 49 3.30 -11.60 5.81
C LYS A 49 3.42 -12.26 7.17
N LEU A 50 2.78 -11.72 8.21
CA LEU A 50 2.69 -12.37 9.52
C LEU A 50 2.07 -13.77 9.41
N HIS A 51 0.97 -13.89 8.66
CA HIS A 51 0.36 -15.19 8.36
C HIS A 51 1.27 -16.14 7.61
N HIS A 52 2.02 -15.65 6.62
CA HIS A 52 2.95 -16.46 5.84
C HIS A 52 4.15 -16.92 6.67
N ASN A 53 4.77 -16.01 7.42
CA ASN A 53 6.00 -16.26 8.17
C ASN A 53 5.78 -17.18 9.38
N PHE A 54 4.57 -17.16 9.96
CA PHE A 54 4.23 -17.94 11.14
C PHE A 54 3.17 -19.02 10.87
N ALA A 55 2.97 -19.40 9.60
CA ALA A 55 1.95 -20.37 9.17
C ALA A 55 2.02 -21.70 9.94
N ASP A 56 3.23 -22.15 10.30
CA ASP A 56 3.50 -23.42 10.98
C ASP A 56 3.61 -23.27 12.52
N SER A 57 3.21 -22.13 13.10
CA SER A 57 3.25 -21.94 14.55
C SER A 57 2.34 -22.96 15.26
N SER A 58 2.95 -23.78 16.12
CA SER A 58 2.25 -24.73 16.99
C SER A 58 1.80 -24.13 18.33
N LYS A 59 2.21 -22.89 18.63
CA LYS A 59 1.84 -22.17 19.85
C LYS A 59 0.62 -21.28 19.61
N PRO A 60 -0.20 -21.01 20.65
CA PRO A 60 -1.27 -20.02 20.56
C PRO A 60 -0.74 -18.67 20.06
N VAL A 61 -1.39 -18.12 19.03
CA VAL A 61 -1.01 -16.82 18.45
C VAL A 61 -2.07 -15.78 18.79
N ASN A 62 -1.65 -14.77 19.55
CA ASN A 62 -2.44 -13.58 19.87
C ASN A 62 -1.79 -12.40 19.17
N VAL A 63 -2.49 -11.82 18.19
CA VAL A 63 -2.00 -10.71 17.38
C VAL A 63 -2.66 -9.42 17.83
N HIS A 64 -1.87 -8.46 18.27
CA HIS A 64 -2.32 -7.09 18.44
C HIS A 64 -2.28 -6.35 17.10
N ILE A 65 -3.34 -5.56 16.83
CA ILE A 65 -3.49 -4.76 15.61
C ILE A 65 -3.69 -3.30 16.03
N CYS A 66 -2.73 -2.43 15.71
CA CYS A 66 -2.84 -1.00 15.96
C CYS A 66 -3.83 -0.32 15.01
N ASN A 67 -4.16 0.93 15.31
CA ASN A 67 -5.09 1.72 14.50
C ASN A 67 -4.63 1.91 13.06
N LEU A 68 -3.37 2.28 12.83
CA LEU A 68 -2.85 2.48 11.49
C LEU A 68 -2.91 1.19 10.66
N ALA A 69 -2.58 0.04 11.27
CA ALA A 69 -2.65 -1.25 10.61
C ALA A 69 -4.10 -1.58 10.17
N ALA A 70 -5.07 -1.38 11.07
CA ALA A 70 -6.49 -1.57 10.76
C ALA A 70 -6.96 -0.63 9.63
N GLN A 71 -6.57 0.64 9.66
CA GLN A 71 -6.92 1.62 8.63
C GLN A 71 -6.28 1.32 7.27
N THR A 72 -5.13 0.63 7.26
CA THR A 72 -4.36 0.33 6.05
C THR A 72 -4.47 -1.14 5.64
N GLY A 73 -5.58 -1.80 5.96
CA GLY A 73 -5.97 -3.07 5.31
C GLY A 73 -5.90 -4.31 6.18
N VAL A 74 -5.57 -4.21 7.48
CA VAL A 74 -5.84 -5.33 8.39
C VAL A 74 -7.34 -5.45 8.60
N SER A 75 -7.91 -6.58 8.21
CA SER A 75 -9.34 -6.85 8.32
C SER A 75 -9.61 -8.33 8.55
N ARG A 76 -10.83 -8.64 8.97
CA ARG A 76 -11.28 -10.01 9.22
C ARG A 76 -11.19 -10.92 7.99
N PHE A 77 -11.26 -10.38 6.78
CA PHE A 77 -11.10 -11.17 5.55
C PHE A 77 -9.68 -11.72 5.37
N GLY A 78 -8.68 -11.12 6.03
CA GLY A 78 -7.30 -11.60 6.03
C GLY A 78 -6.98 -12.62 7.12
N GLU A 79 -7.94 -12.95 8.00
CA GLU A 79 -7.73 -13.94 9.07
C GLU A 79 -7.72 -15.36 8.47
N LEU A 80 -6.53 -15.85 8.12
CA LEU A 80 -6.38 -17.17 7.47
C LEU A 80 -6.33 -18.35 8.46
N ARG A 81 -6.37 -18.09 9.78
CA ARG A 81 -6.20 -19.06 10.85
C ARG A 81 -7.31 -18.93 11.89
N ASN A 82 -8.03 -20.02 12.16
CA ASN A 82 -9.14 -20.03 13.13
C ASN A 82 -8.69 -20.22 14.59
N ASP A 83 -7.46 -20.69 14.78
CA ASP A 83 -6.81 -20.91 16.08
C ASP A 83 -5.98 -19.71 16.55
N TRP A 84 -5.92 -18.65 15.75
CA TRP A 84 -5.30 -17.38 16.11
C TRP A 84 -6.37 -16.45 16.68
N ARG A 85 -5.94 -15.52 17.52
CA ARG A 85 -6.79 -14.47 18.08
C ARG A 85 -6.26 -13.11 17.70
N TYR A 86 -7.16 -12.25 17.23
CA TYR A 86 -6.83 -10.93 16.71
C TYR A 86 -7.50 -9.87 17.57
N PHE A 87 -6.70 -8.93 18.07
CA PHE A 87 -7.15 -7.93 19.02
C PHE A 87 -6.87 -6.53 18.50
N LYS A 88 -7.95 -5.76 18.32
CA LYS A 88 -7.88 -4.31 18.14
C LYS A 88 -8.14 -3.67 19.48
N LYS A 89 -7.07 -3.32 20.18
CA LYS A 89 -7.12 -2.52 21.41
C LYS A 89 -6.23 -1.29 21.21
N GLU A 90 -6.56 -0.17 21.83
CA GLU A 90 -5.79 1.06 21.72
C GLU A 90 -5.06 1.33 23.05
N ASN A 91 -4.00 2.14 23.01
CA ASN A 91 -3.28 2.65 24.18
C ASN A 91 -2.60 1.56 25.03
N ILE A 92 -1.93 0.59 24.39
CA ILE A 92 -1.22 -0.50 25.09
C ILE A 92 0.27 -0.21 25.34
N GLU A 93 0.79 0.88 24.79
CA GLU A 93 2.22 1.25 24.78
C GLU A 93 2.79 1.47 26.19
N GLY A 94 1.93 1.77 27.17
CA GLY A 94 2.31 2.01 28.56
C GLY A 94 2.24 0.79 29.47
N ASN A 95 1.74 -0.36 29.00
CA ASN A 95 1.49 -1.53 29.83
C ASN A 95 2.27 -2.76 29.32
N PHE A 96 3.48 -2.95 29.85
CA PHE A 96 4.35 -4.06 29.44
C PHE A 96 3.79 -5.44 29.81
N GLU A 97 3.09 -5.56 30.94
CA GLU A 97 2.46 -6.82 31.35
C GLU A 97 1.37 -7.23 30.36
N GLU A 98 0.56 -6.26 29.90
CA GLU A 98 -0.42 -6.51 28.85
C GLU A 98 0.22 -6.80 27.49
N LEU A 99 1.32 -6.14 27.15
CA LEU A 99 2.04 -6.40 25.90
C LEU A 99 2.47 -7.87 25.80
N GLU A 100 2.89 -8.49 26.91
CA GLU A 100 3.31 -9.89 26.97
C GLU A 100 2.16 -10.89 26.74
N GLU A 101 0.89 -10.47 26.83
CA GLU A 101 -0.26 -11.32 26.46
C GLU A 101 -0.36 -11.56 24.95
N TYR A 102 0.19 -10.63 24.15
CA TYR A 102 0.27 -10.74 22.71
C TYR A 102 1.57 -11.44 22.32
N SER A 103 1.49 -12.40 21.41
CA SER A 103 2.70 -13.04 20.88
C SER A 103 3.27 -12.27 19.69
N HIS A 104 2.43 -11.52 18.99
CA HIS A 104 2.82 -10.70 17.84
C HIS A 104 2.11 -9.35 17.87
N LEU A 105 2.81 -8.33 17.40
CA LEU A 105 2.31 -6.96 17.32
C LEU A 105 2.42 -6.48 15.87
N ILE A 106 1.32 -5.94 15.34
CA ILE A 106 1.32 -5.14 14.12
C ILE A 106 1.09 -3.70 14.55
N VAL A 107 2.16 -2.91 14.57
CA VAL A 107 2.20 -1.56 15.14
C VAL A 107 2.77 -0.56 14.15
N GLU A 108 2.49 0.73 14.39
CA GLU A 108 3.08 1.81 13.62
C GLU A 108 4.46 2.18 14.18
N ALA A 109 5.33 2.68 13.30
CA ALA A 109 6.60 3.27 13.71
C ALA A 109 6.34 4.65 14.37
N PRO A 110 7.16 5.07 15.36
CA PRO A 110 8.36 4.41 15.87
C PRO A 110 8.07 3.28 16.86
N CYS A 111 8.81 2.16 16.76
CA CYS A 111 8.56 0.94 17.53
C CYS A 111 9.42 0.76 18.80
N GLY A 112 10.27 1.72 19.15
CA GLY A 112 11.24 1.57 20.25
C GLY A 112 10.64 1.28 21.63
N ILE A 113 9.36 1.61 21.85
CA ILE A 113 8.64 1.31 23.10
C ILE A 113 8.40 -0.21 23.24
N PHE A 114 8.19 -0.92 22.13
CA PHE A 114 7.87 -2.34 22.11
C PHE A 114 9.12 -3.24 22.14
N GLU A 115 10.31 -2.69 21.89
CA GLU A 115 11.57 -3.46 21.85
C GLU A 115 11.94 -4.13 23.18
N LYS A 116 11.31 -3.70 24.29
CA LYS A 116 11.50 -4.32 25.61
C LYS A 116 10.83 -5.68 25.74
N THR A 117 9.72 -5.90 25.03
CA THR A 117 8.94 -7.15 25.11
C THR A 117 8.98 -7.94 23.81
N HIS A 118 9.13 -7.26 22.67
CA HIS A 118 9.06 -7.83 21.34
C HIS A 118 10.29 -7.46 20.51
N ARG A 119 10.59 -8.31 19.54
CA ARG A 119 11.62 -8.07 18.51
C ARG A 119 10.94 -7.65 17.22
N ILE A 120 11.54 -6.69 16.50
CA ILE A 120 11.14 -6.37 15.13
C ILE A 120 11.42 -7.59 14.25
N VAL A 121 10.37 -8.09 13.60
CA VAL A 121 10.48 -9.19 12.62
C VAL A 121 10.59 -8.62 11.22
N GLU A 122 9.79 -7.61 10.90
CA GLU A 122 9.72 -7.05 9.56
C GLU A 122 9.23 -5.59 9.60
N GLU A 123 9.73 -4.77 8.68
CA GLU A 123 9.29 -3.40 8.45
C GLU A 123 8.55 -3.31 7.11
N ILE A 124 7.37 -2.69 7.12
CA ILE A 124 6.53 -2.54 5.92
C ILE A 124 6.38 -1.05 5.63
N HIS A 125 6.90 -0.64 4.48
CA HIS A 125 6.76 0.74 4.02
C HIS A 125 5.41 0.96 3.34
N GLY A 126 4.76 2.06 3.73
CA GLY A 126 3.60 2.61 3.03
C GLY A 126 3.99 3.69 2.03
N PHE A 127 3.02 4.15 1.26
CA PHE A 127 3.18 5.31 0.39
C PHE A 127 3.33 6.61 1.19
N GLY A 128 4.45 7.30 1.01
CA GLY A 128 4.71 8.59 1.67
C GLY A 128 4.32 9.82 0.84
N GLY A 129 4.08 9.67 -0.46
CA GLY A 129 3.79 10.77 -1.39
C GLY A 129 4.74 10.82 -2.59
N ILE A 130 4.45 11.73 -3.53
CA ILE A 130 5.29 12.03 -4.68
C ILE A 130 5.79 13.47 -4.53
N SER A 131 7.10 13.66 -4.55
CA SER A 131 7.74 14.99 -4.55
C SER A 131 8.31 15.28 -5.93
N LEU A 132 7.88 16.39 -6.56
CA LEU A 132 8.53 16.91 -7.76
C LEU A 132 9.56 17.96 -7.34
N ARG A 133 10.80 17.81 -7.78
CA ARG A 133 11.80 18.86 -7.63
C ARG A 133 11.62 19.89 -8.73
N THR A 134 11.28 21.11 -8.34
CA THR A 134 11.21 22.23 -9.26
C THR A 134 12.59 22.88 -9.38
N CYS A 135 12.99 23.22 -10.61
CA CYS A 135 14.18 24.02 -10.89
C CYS A 135 13.76 25.37 -11.46
N ASP A 136 14.54 26.42 -11.20
CA ASP A 136 14.26 27.77 -11.73
C ASP A 136 14.60 27.90 -13.23
N ILE A 137 15.14 26.85 -13.85
CA ILE A 137 15.61 26.83 -15.24
C ILE A 137 14.91 25.68 -15.98
N PHE A 138 14.45 25.98 -17.20
CA PHE A 138 13.75 25.03 -18.05
C PHE A 138 14.56 23.75 -18.33
N PRO A 139 13.94 22.55 -18.30
CA PRO A 139 12.57 22.30 -17.88
C PRO A 139 12.44 22.46 -16.37
N TYR A 140 11.44 23.24 -15.91
CA TYR A 140 11.22 23.64 -14.51
C TYR A 140 10.93 22.47 -13.54
N ILE A 141 11.10 21.24 -13.99
CA ILE A 141 10.96 19.99 -13.26
C ILE A 141 12.22 19.17 -13.53
N SER A 142 12.93 18.77 -12.46
CA SER A 142 13.92 17.70 -12.54
C SER A 142 13.31 16.38 -12.04
N LEU A 143 13.54 15.31 -12.81
CA LEU A 143 13.20 13.93 -12.44
C LEU A 143 14.28 13.36 -11.50
#